data_AF-A0A950VYF8-F1
#
_entry.id   AF-A0A950VYF8-F1
#
_cell.length_a   1.000
_cell.length_b   1.000
_cell.length_c   1.000
_cell.angle_alpha   90.00
_cell.angle_beta   90.00
_cell.angle_gamma   90.00
#
_symmetry.space_group_name_H-M   'P 1'
#
loop_
_entity.id
_entity.type
_entity.pdbx_description
1 polymer ?
#
loop_
_entity_poly.entity_id
_entity_poly.type
_entity_poly.pdbx_seq_one_letter_code
_entity_poly.pdbx_strand_id
1 'polypeptide(L)'
;YYLLEGTVTFHVGEESYRGEPGATVFFPRGIPHTFTIESESARMLLLNAPGGFERMFELAPSTPEQAIAALARYDVQVVGPHPRDAAGVEP
;
A
#
# COMPACT_ATOMS: atom_id res chain seq x y z
N TYR A 1 3.77 -5.59 5.69
CA TYR A 1 3.54 -4.44 6.58
C TYR A 1 3.40 -4.91 8.01
N TYR A 2 4.02 -4.19 8.95
CA TYR A 2 3.79 -4.33 10.39
C TYR A 2 3.30 -2.98 10.94
N LEU A 3 2.14 -2.96 11.57
CA LEU A 3 1.50 -1.74 12.04
C LEU A 3 2.02 -1.36 13.44
N LEU A 4 2.57 -0.16 13.57
CA LEU A 4 3.11 0.38 14.82
C LEU A 4 2.11 1.29 15.54
N GLU A 5 1.37 2.10 14.79
CA GLU A 5 0.41 3.09 15.31
C GLU A 5 -0.72 3.29 14.30
N GLY A 6 -1.92 3.65 14.79
CA GLY A 6 -3.10 3.92 13.98
C GLY A 6 -3.94 2.69 13.66
N THR A 7 -4.91 2.86 12.77
CA THR A 7 -5.79 1.79 12.28
C THR A 7 -5.85 1.82 10.76
N VAL A 8 -5.70 0.65 10.14
CA VAL A 8 -5.57 0.52 8.69
C VAL A 8 -6.42 -0.64 8.19
N THR A 9 -7.18 -0.42 7.11
CA THR A 9 -7.80 -1.50 6.34
C THR A 9 -6.84 -1.91 5.23
N PHE A 10 -6.36 -3.14 5.25
CA PHE A 10 -5.52 -3.72 4.21
C PHE A 10 -6.38 -4.48 3.20
N HIS A 11 -6.13 -4.26 1.91
CA HIS A 11 -6.80 -4.96 0.82
C HIS A 11 -5.79 -5.85 0.11
N VAL A 12 -6.05 -7.15 0.01
CA VAL A 12 -5.16 -8.14 -0.62
C VAL A 12 -6.01 -9.06 -1.50
N GLY A 13 -5.91 -8.88 -2.81
CA GLY A 13 -6.81 -9.55 -3.75
C GLY A 13 -8.26 -9.17 -3.48
N GLU A 14 -9.09 -10.17 -3.21
CA GLU A 14 -10.53 -9.99 -2.92
C GLU A 14 -10.81 -9.82 -1.41
N GLU A 15 -9.81 -9.99 -0.56
CA GLU A 15 -9.97 -9.98 0.88
C GLU A 15 -9.57 -8.63 1.49
N SER A 16 -10.26 -8.24 2.57
CA SER A 16 -9.97 -7.01 3.31
C SER A 16 -9.87 -7.30 4.80
N TYR A 17 -8.85 -6.71 5.43
CA TYR A 17 -8.48 -6.96 6.82
C TYR A 17 -8.32 -5.64 7.56
N ARG A 18 -9.07 -5.44 8.64
CA ARG A 18 -8.81 -4.31 9.55
C ARG A 18 -7.67 -4.67 10.50
N GLY A 19 -6.64 -3.83 10.56
CA GLY A 19 -5.47 -3.99 11.42
C GLY A 19 -5.31 -2.86 12.42
N GLU A 20 -4.83 -3.23 13.62
CA GLU A 20 -4.46 -2.36 14.74
C GLU A 20 -2.96 -2.56 15.08
N PRO A 21 -2.33 -1.75 15.97
CA PRO A 21 -0.92 -1.92 16.31
C PRO A 21 -0.56 -3.34 16.71
N GLY A 22 0.52 -3.88 16.12
CA GLY A 22 0.92 -5.29 16.23
C GLY A 22 0.42 -6.17 15.08
N ALA A 23 -0.53 -5.70 14.27
CA ALA A 23 -0.98 -6.42 13.09
C ALA A 23 0.15 -6.55 12.05
N THR A 24 0.24 -7.74 11.46
CA THR A 24 1.16 -8.03 10.35
C THR A 24 0.35 -8.48 9.14
N VAL A 25 0.58 -7.85 7.99
CA VAL A 25 -0.05 -8.22 6.72
C VAL A 25 1.02 -8.42 5.65
N PHE A 26 0.94 -9.53 4.93
CA PHE A 26 1.83 -9.86 3.82
C PHE A 26 1.18 -9.50 2.48
N PHE A 27 1.94 -8.85 1.62
CA PHE A 27 1.52 -8.46 0.28
C PHE A 27 2.24 -9.34 -0.75
N PRO A 28 1.60 -10.44 -1.22
CA PRO A 28 2.22 -11.36 -2.16
C PRO A 28 2.41 -10.73 -3.55
N ARG A 29 3.49 -11.13 -4.22
CA ARG A 29 3.75 -10.75 -5.62
C ARG A 29 2.64 -11.29 -6.53
N GLY A 30 2.23 -10.50 -7.53
CA GLY A 30 1.23 -10.88 -8.51
C GLY A 30 -0.23 -10.77 -8.03
N ILE A 31 -0.45 -10.41 -6.76
CA ILE A 31 -1.77 -10.16 -6.20
C ILE A 31 -1.92 -8.64 -5.99
N PRO A 32 -2.93 -7.98 -6.57
CA PRO A 32 -3.22 -6.58 -6.29
C PRO A 32 -3.41 -6.36 -4.78
N HIS A 33 -2.73 -5.36 -4.24
CA HIS A 33 -2.83 -5.01 -2.83
C HIS A 33 -2.66 -3.52 -2.60
N THR A 34 -3.35 -3.02 -1.59
CA THR A 34 -3.29 -1.63 -1.15
C THR A 34 -3.77 -1.55 0.31
N PHE A 35 -3.78 -0.36 0.88
CA PHE A 35 -4.33 -0.13 2.20
C PHE A 35 -5.05 1.21 2.24
N THR A 36 -5.93 1.37 3.22
CA THR A 36 -6.52 2.64 3.56
C THR A 36 -6.36 2.94 5.03
N ILE A 37 -5.90 4.17 5.30
CA ILE A 37 -5.73 4.67 6.66
C ILE A 37 -7.12 5.07 7.17
N GLU A 38 -7.51 4.51 8.31
CA GLU A 38 -8.82 4.73 8.95
C GLU A 38 -8.74 5.72 10.12
N SER A 39 -7.54 5.90 10.67
CA SER A 39 -7.23 6.92 11.68
C SER A 39 -6.70 8.21 11.04
N GLU A 40 -6.48 9.26 11.85
CA GLU A 40 -5.85 10.51 11.36
C GLU A 40 -4.47 10.27 10.72
N SER A 41 -3.69 9.35 11.29
CA SER A 41 -2.42 8.90 10.74
C SER A 41 -2.15 7.44 11.12
N ALA A 42 -1.21 6.81 10.41
CA ALA A 42 -0.71 5.49 10.75
C ALA A 42 0.81 5.44 10.57
N ARG A 43 1.49 4.62 11.38
CA ARG A 43 2.92 4.34 11.23
C ARG A 43 3.12 2.85 11.01
N MET A 44 3.83 2.48 9.96
CA MET A 44 4.03 1.09 9.56
C MET A 44 5.48 0.83 9.17
N LEU A 45 5.93 -0.40 9.38
CA LEU A 45 7.15 -0.93 8.78
C LEU A 45 6.81 -1.71 7.51
N LEU A 46 7.47 -1.36 6.40
CA LEU A 46 7.47 -2.14 5.17
C LEU A 46 8.74 -3.01 5.15
N LEU A 47 8.55 -4.31 5.00
CA LEU A 47 9.62 -5.26 4.72
C LEU A 47 9.41 -5.73 3.28
N ASN A 48 10.42 -5.55 2.43
CA ASN A 48 10.38 -5.93 1.03
C ASN A 48 11.44 -6.99 0.73
N ALA A 49 11.05 -8.05 0.01
CA ALA A 49 11.91 -9.17 -0.36
C ALA A 49 11.54 -9.73 -1.75
N PRO A 50 12.49 -9.86 -2.69
CA PRO A 50 13.86 -9.35 -2.62
C PRO A 50 13.89 -7.82 -2.51
N GLY A 51 14.95 -7.27 -1.92
CA GLY A 51 15.17 -5.83 -1.82
C GLY A 51 15.40 -5.15 -3.18
N GLY A 52 15.47 -3.83 -3.20
CA GLY A 52 15.72 -2.99 -4.37
C GLY A 52 14.58 -2.02 -4.66
N PHE A 53 13.32 -2.42 -4.39
CA PHE A 53 12.14 -1.58 -4.57
C PHE A 53 12.22 -0.27 -3.79
N GLU A 54 12.78 -0.29 -2.58
CA GLU A 54 12.90 0.88 -1.70
C GLU A 54 13.63 2.06 -2.35
N ARG A 55 14.46 1.84 -3.37
CA ARG A 55 15.12 2.91 -4.13
C ARG A 55 14.14 3.77 -4.92
N MET A 56 12.88 3.34 -5.09
CA MET A 56 11.83 4.21 -5.63
C MET A 56 11.62 5.48 -4.79
N PHE A 57 11.90 5.43 -3.47
CA PHE A 57 11.78 6.58 -2.58
C PHE A 57 12.84 7.65 -2.86
N GLU A 58 14.03 7.26 -3.34
CA GLU A 58 15.11 8.19 -3.72
C GLU A 58 14.74 9.04 -4.93
N LEU A 59 13.80 8.59 -5.76
CA LEU A 59 13.33 9.32 -6.93
C LEU A 59 12.41 10.50 -6.58
N ALA A 60 11.91 10.56 -5.35
CA ALA A 60 11.11 11.66 -4.80
C ALA A 60 10.01 12.18 -5.76
N PRO A 61 9.12 11.31 -6.27
CA PRO A 61 8.03 11.75 -7.16
C PRO A 61 7.09 12.71 -6.42
N SER A 62 6.68 13.78 -7.09
CA SER A 62 5.76 14.79 -6.54
C SER A 62 4.39 14.80 -7.22
N THR A 63 4.18 13.96 -8.23
CA THR A 63 2.87 13.76 -8.87
C THR A 63 2.52 12.27 -8.98
N PRO A 64 1.22 11.90 -9.12
CA PRO A 64 0.81 10.52 -9.35
C PRO A 64 1.48 9.89 -10.59
N GLU A 65 1.63 10.63 -11.69
CA GLU A 65 2.23 10.15 -12.94
C GLU A 65 3.72 9.81 -12.73
N GLN A 66 4.44 10.66 -11.99
CA GLN A 66 5.83 10.41 -11.63
C GLN A 66 5.96 9.21 -10.70
N ALA A 67 5.04 9.06 -9.74
CA ALA A 67 5.02 7.92 -8.83
C ALA A 67 4.78 6.61 -9.59
N ILE A 68 3.81 6.58 -10.51
CA ILE A 68 3.54 5.42 -11.39
C ILE A 68 4.77 5.10 -12.24
N ALA A 69 5.40 6.09 -12.86
CA ALA A 69 6.60 5.89 -13.66
C ALA A 69 7.80 5.40 -12.83
N ALA A 70 7.95 5.86 -11.59
CA ALA A 70 8.97 5.39 -10.65
C ALA A 70 8.74 3.92 -10.27
N LEU A 71 7.51 3.57 -9.88
CA LEU A 71 7.09 2.21 -9.52
C LEU A 71 7.33 1.21 -10.66
N ALA A 72 7.05 1.62 -11.90
CA ALA A 72 7.21 0.77 -13.08
C ALA A 72 8.67 0.34 -13.32
N ARG A 73 9.67 1.11 -12.86
CA ARG A 73 11.09 0.73 -12.94
C ARG A 73 11.47 -0.44 -12.02
N TYR A 74 10.60 -0.76 -11.06
CA TYR A 74 10.80 -1.80 -10.05
C TYR A 74 9.75 -2.91 -10.17
N ASP A 75 9.21 -3.13 -11.38
CA ASP A 75 8.19 -4.14 -11.68
C ASP A 75 6.90 -4.01 -10.84
N VAL A 76 6.57 -2.80 -10.38
CA VAL A 76 5.31 -2.52 -9.69
C VAL A 76 4.35 -1.80 -10.65
N GLN A 77 3.23 -2.46 -10.93
CA GLN A 77 2.14 -1.91 -11.72
C GLN A 77 1.04 -1.37 -10.80
N VAL A 78 0.56 -0.15 -11.08
CA VAL A 78 -0.65 0.40 -10.46
C VAL A 78 -1.87 -0.07 -11.26
N VAL A 79 -2.83 -0.71 -10.59
CA VAL A 79 -3.89 -1.52 -11.22
C VAL A 79 -5.32 -1.08 -10.85
N GLY A 80 -5.50 0.15 -10.37
CA GLY A 80 -6.73 0.63 -9.73
C GLY A 80 -8.06 0.43 -10.49
N PRO A 81 -9.20 0.86 -9.91
CA PRO A 81 -9.32 1.83 -8.81
C PRO A 81 -9.02 1.25 -7.42
N HIS A 82 -8.86 2.13 -6.43
CA HIS A 82 -8.73 1.73 -5.05
C HIS A 82 -10.05 1.09 -4.57
N PRO A 83 -10.05 -0.01 -3.79
CA PRO A 83 -11.28 -0.67 -3.34
C PRO A 83 -12.28 0.24 -2.60
N ARG A 84 -11.80 1.20 -1.81
CA ARG A 84 -12.64 2.23 -1.17
C ARG A 84 -13.45 3.05 -2.18
N ASP A 85 -12.87 3.39 -3.32
CA ASP A 85 -13.53 4.20 -4.36
C ASP A 85 -14.56 3.37 -5.14
N ALA A 86 -14.28 2.07 -5.31
CA ALA A 86 -15.20 1.13 -5.97
C ALA A 86 -16.44 0.82 -5.11
N ALA A 87 -16.36 0.98 -3.79
CA ALA A 87 -17.45 0.70 -2.86
C ALA A 87 -18.46 1.87 -2.71
N GLY A 88 -18.21 3.03 -3.34
CA GLY A 88 -19.09 4.21 -3.21
C GLY A 88 -19.16 4.77 -1.78
N VAL A 89 -18.15 4.51 -0.95
CA VAL A 89 -18.05 5.04 0.41
C VAL A 89 -17.36 6.40 0.32
N GLU A 90 -18.17 7.47 0.33
CA GLU A 90 -17.70 8.85 0.49
C GLU A 90 -16.86 9.00 1.77
N PRO A 91 -15.84 9.89 1.78
CA PRO A 91 -14.86 10.03 2.85
C PRO A 91 -15.44 10.46 4.20
#